data_AF-V8B9W7-F1
#
_entry.id   AF-V8B9W7-F1
#
_cell.length_a   1.000
_cell.length_b   1.000
_cell.length_c   1.000
_cell.angle_alpha   90.00
_cell.angle_beta   90.00
_cell.angle_gamma   90.00
#
_symmetry.space_group_name_H-M   'P 1'
#
loop_
_entity.id
_entity.type
_entity.pdbx_description
1 polymer ?
#
loop_
_entity_poly.entity_id
_entity_poly.type
_entity_poly.pdbx_seq_one_letter_code
_entity_poly.pdbx_strand_id
1 'polypeptide(L)'
;MNTNINDIDGSYAKDTITYDDSQIDTLLSDLSEVLNLLSQIDSEVAGLEANEKNWEGESKVQYTELKGFVKQYRTDYGSSVKELKKTVNGLKTLLGSISSSHVIQEIDGA
;
A
#
# COMPACT_ATOMS: atom_id res chain seq x y z
N MET A 1 7.24 -19.32 26.41
CA MET A 1 8.25 -18.29 26.70
C MET A 1 7.70 -17.40 27.80
N ASN A 2 8.45 -17.19 28.88
CA ASN A 2 8.05 -16.24 29.93
C ASN A 2 8.26 -14.83 29.36
N THR A 3 7.18 -14.06 29.19
CA THR A 3 7.19 -12.70 28.65
C THR A 3 7.15 -11.64 29.75
N ASN A 4 7.36 -12.04 31.01
CA ASN A 4 7.33 -11.13 32.14
C ASN A 4 8.64 -10.33 32.20
N ILE A 5 8.51 -9.02 31.98
CA ILE A 5 9.64 -8.08 31.84
C ILE A 5 10.47 -7.92 33.12
N ASN A 6 9.90 -8.28 34.27
CA ASN A 6 10.56 -8.18 35.58
C ASN A 6 11.44 -9.40 35.91
N ASP A 7 11.34 -10.50 35.14
CA ASP A 7 12.13 -11.73 35.36
C ASP A 7 13.40 -11.78 34.48
N ILE A 8 13.65 -10.75 33.67
CA ILE A 8 14.83 -10.68 32.78
C ILE A 8 15.90 -9.82 33.45
N ASP A 9 16.74 -10.47 34.25
CA ASP A 9 17.89 -9.85 34.92
C ASP A 9 19.07 -9.70 33.93
N GLY A 10 19.46 -8.45 33.67
CA GLY A 10 20.88 -8.12 33.49
C GLY A 10 21.54 -8.26 32.11
N SER A 11 20.86 -8.14 30.96
CA SER A 11 21.60 -8.09 29.68
C SER A 11 20.93 -7.32 28.52
N TYR A 12 20.51 -6.07 28.74
CA TYR A 12 20.31 -5.15 27.62
C TYR A 12 21.69 -4.67 27.09
N ALA A 13 22.43 -5.56 26.44
CA ALA A 13 23.71 -5.24 25.83
C ALA A 13 23.48 -4.53 24.49
N LYS A 14 23.02 -3.26 24.51
CA LYS A 14 22.81 -2.39 23.32
C LYS A 14 22.38 -3.22 22.10
N ASP A 15 21.30 -4.00 22.25
CA ASP A 15 20.79 -4.79 21.14
C ASP A 15 20.38 -3.81 20.05
N THR A 16 21.10 -3.84 18.93
CA THR A 16 20.70 -3.10 17.75
C THR A 16 19.45 -3.80 17.24
N ILE A 17 18.28 -3.26 17.59
CA ILE A 17 16.99 -3.75 17.09
C ILE A 17 17.05 -3.62 15.57
N THR A 18 17.25 -4.74 14.90
CA THR A 18 17.25 -4.81 13.43
C THR A 18 15.83 -5.19 13.03
N TYR A 19 15.13 -4.27 12.38
CA TYR A 19 13.81 -4.53 11.83
C TYR A 19 13.98 -5.29 10.50
N ASP A 20 13.20 -6.35 10.30
CA ASP A 20 13.16 -7.06 9.01
C ASP A 20 12.39 -6.21 7.99
N ASP A 21 13.12 -5.51 7.14
CA ASP A 21 12.61 -4.69 6.04
C ASP A 21 12.77 -5.36 4.67
N SER A 22 13.17 -6.65 4.64
CA SER A 22 13.53 -7.38 3.41
C SER A 22 12.41 -7.46 2.38
N GLN A 23 11.15 -7.39 2.82
CA GLN A 23 9.97 -7.47 1.96
C GLN A 23 9.41 -6.12 1.53
N ILE A 24 9.91 -5.00 2.09
CA ILE A 24 9.35 -3.66 1.80
C ILE A 24 9.51 -3.31 0.32
N ASP A 25 10.65 -3.63 -0.27
CA ASP A 25 10.92 -3.32 -1.68
C ASP A 25 10.10 -4.18 -2.64
N THR A 26 9.92 -5.46 -2.31
CA THR A 26 9.00 -6.34 -3.04
C THR A 26 7.57 -5.80 -2.98
N LEU A 27 7.08 -5.44 -1.79
CA LEU A 27 5.74 -4.87 -1.64
C LEU A 27 5.55 -3.57 -2.42
N LEU A 28 6.56 -2.67 -2.43
CA LEU A 28 6.51 -1.44 -3.22
C LEU A 28 6.49 -1.71 -4.73
N SER A 29 7.20 -2.75 -5.19
CA SER A 29 7.16 -3.21 -6.57
C SER A 29 5.76 -3.73 -6.93
N ASP A 30 5.20 -4.63 -6.12
CA ASP A 30 3.88 -5.21 -6.35
C ASP A 30 2.79 -4.12 -6.40
N LEU A 31 2.81 -3.17 -5.47
CA LEU A 31 1.88 -2.03 -5.48
C LEU A 31 2.03 -1.15 -6.72
N SER A 32 3.24 -1.05 -7.28
CA SER A 32 3.49 -0.33 -8.54
C SER A 32 2.91 -1.08 -9.73
N GLU A 33 3.05 -2.40 -9.75
CA GLU A 33 2.49 -3.26 -10.78
C GLU A 33 0.96 -3.22 -10.77
N VAL A 34 0.32 -3.29 -9.59
CA VAL A 34 -1.14 -3.14 -9.45
C VAL A 34 -1.61 -1.80 -10.04
N LEU A 35 -0.91 -0.69 -9.76
CA LEU A 35 -1.26 0.61 -10.34
C LEU A 35 -1.10 0.63 -11.87
N ASN A 36 -0.11 -0.08 -12.40
CA ASN A 36 0.07 -0.22 -13.84
C ASN A 36 -1.08 -1.01 -14.47
N LEU A 37 -1.46 -2.14 -13.89
CA LEU A 37 -2.61 -2.94 -14.33
C LEU A 37 -3.91 -2.13 -14.30
N LEU A 38 -4.14 -1.34 -13.25
CA LEU A 38 -5.29 -0.45 -13.16
C LEU A 38 -5.29 0.65 -14.21
N SER A 39 -4.14 1.07 -14.72
CA SER A 39 -4.07 2.03 -15.84
C SER A 39 -4.46 1.41 -17.18
N GLN A 40 -4.27 0.09 -17.35
CA GLN A 40 -4.69 -0.62 -18.56
C GLN A 40 -6.22 -0.70 -18.67
N ILE A 41 -6.93 -0.71 -17.53
CA ILE A 41 -8.40 -0.63 -17.49
C ILE A 41 -8.92 0.64 -18.19
N ASP A 42 -8.19 1.75 -18.15
CA ASP A 42 -8.62 2.98 -18.85
C ASP A 42 -8.75 2.76 -20.37
N SER A 43 -7.87 1.93 -20.94
CA SER A 43 -7.91 1.59 -22.36
C SER A 43 -9.10 0.69 -22.69
N GLU A 44 -9.42 -0.27 -21.82
CA GLU A 44 -10.60 -1.12 -21.95
C GLU A 44 -11.90 -0.29 -21.86
N VAL A 45 -11.97 0.64 -20.91
CA VAL A 45 -13.09 1.58 -20.78
C VAL A 45 -13.26 2.44 -22.03
N ALA A 46 -12.15 2.95 -22.60
CA ALA A 46 -12.21 3.70 -23.85
C ALA A 46 -12.72 2.83 -25.03
N GLY A 47 -12.35 1.55 -25.07
CA GLY A 47 -12.87 0.58 -26.03
C GLY A 47 -14.38 0.35 -25.88
N LEU A 48 -14.89 0.30 -24.65
CA LEU A 48 -16.32 0.24 -24.38
C LEU A 48 -17.05 1.51 -24.85
N GLU A 49 -16.50 2.69 -24.54
CA GLU A 49 -17.07 3.98 -24.95
C GLU A 49 -17.12 4.14 -26.48
N ALA A 50 -16.11 3.64 -27.21
CA ALA A 50 -16.08 3.68 -28.68
C ALA A 50 -17.21 2.87 -29.35
N ASN A 51 -17.69 1.81 -28.68
CA ASN A 51 -18.74 0.92 -29.18
C ASN A 51 -20.16 1.31 -28.74
N GLU A 52 -20.29 2.34 -27.90
CA GLU A 52 -21.56 2.75 -27.28
C GLU A 52 -22.66 3.09 -28.29
N LYS A 53 -22.27 3.60 -29.47
CA LYS A 53 -23.18 3.91 -30.60
C LYS A 53 -23.84 2.68 -31.23
N ASN A 54 -23.29 1.48 -31.00
CA ASN A 54 -23.78 0.22 -31.58
C ASN A 54 -24.72 -0.53 -30.63
N TRP A 55 -24.98 0.01 -29.43
CA TRP A 55 -25.76 -0.67 -28.41
C TRP A 55 -27.19 -0.12 -28.33
N GLU A 56 -28.15 -1.04 -28.30
CA GLU A 56 -29.57 -0.73 -28.20
C GLU A 56 -30.25 -1.69 -27.20
N GLY A 57 -31.43 -1.29 -26.71
CA GLY A 57 -32.23 -2.12 -25.81
C GLY A 57 -31.55 -2.42 -24.46
N GLU A 58 -31.86 -3.58 -23.89
CA GLU A 58 -31.37 -4.02 -22.57
C GLU A 58 -29.84 -4.15 -22.50
N SER A 59 -29.20 -4.52 -23.61
CA SER A 59 -27.74 -4.59 -23.70
C SER A 59 -27.07 -3.23 -23.45
N LYS A 60 -27.68 -2.12 -23.88
CA LYS A 60 -27.15 -0.78 -23.61
C LYS A 60 -27.14 -0.44 -22.12
N VAL A 61 -28.18 -0.84 -21.39
CA VAL A 61 -28.28 -0.60 -19.93
C VAL A 61 -27.19 -1.37 -19.21
N GLN A 62 -27.09 -2.68 -19.45
CA GLN A 62 -26.08 -3.54 -18.84
C GLN A 62 -24.65 -3.06 -19.11
N TYR A 63 -24.38 -2.62 -20.33
CA TYR A 63 -23.07 -2.06 -20.67
C TYR A 63 -22.78 -0.73 -19.98
N THR A 64 -23.77 0.14 -19.84
CA THR A 64 -23.62 1.43 -19.14
C THR A 64 -23.29 1.19 -17.66
N GLU A 65 -23.99 0.24 -17.04
CA GLU A 65 -23.75 -0.19 -15.67
C GLU A 65 -22.36 -0.80 -15.51
N LEU A 66 -21.96 -1.71 -16.40
CA LEU A 66 -20.63 -2.30 -16.40
C LEU A 66 -19.53 -1.25 -16.55
N LYS A 67 -19.67 -0.32 -17.49
CA LYS A 67 -18.75 0.81 -17.68
C LYS A 67 -18.63 1.64 -16.40
N GLY A 68 -19.76 1.98 -15.78
CA GLY A 68 -19.79 2.72 -14.52
C GLY A 68 -19.08 1.99 -13.39
N PHE A 69 -19.39 0.69 -13.22
CA PHE A 69 -18.76 -0.17 -12.23
C PHE A 69 -17.23 -0.24 -12.42
N VAL A 70 -16.75 -0.49 -13.64
CA VAL A 70 -15.32 -0.63 -13.92
C VAL A 70 -14.58 0.69 -13.67
N LYS A 71 -15.16 1.84 -14.07
CA LYS A 71 -14.58 3.17 -13.80
C LYS A 71 -14.49 3.46 -12.31
N GLN A 72 -15.55 3.14 -11.56
CA GLN A 72 -15.59 3.34 -10.11
C GLN A 72 -14.58 2.42 -9.41
N TYR A 73 -14.58 1.13 -9.74
CA TYR A 73 -13.65 0.14 -9.20
C TYR A 73 -12.19 0.57 -9.42
N ARG A 74 -11.82 0.94 -10.66
CA ARG A 74 -10.47 1.40 -11.00
C ARG A 74 -10.06 2.62 -10.17
N THR A 75 -10.99 3.55 -9.96
CA THR A 75 -10.73 4.80 -9.23
C THR A 75 -10.58 4.56 -7.73
N ASP A 76 -11.51 3.83 -7.12
CA ASP A 76 -11.53 3.60 -5.68
C ASP A 76 -10.37 2.70 -5.26
N TYR A 77 -10.22 1.56 -5.93
CA TYR A 77 -9.14 0.64 -5.62
C TYR A 77 -7.77 1.26 -5.93
N GLY A 78 -7.65 1.99 -7.05
CA GLY A 78 -6.42 2.73 -7.38
C GLY A 78 -6.06 3.78 -6.34
N SER A 79 -7.05 4.43 -5.72
CA SER A 79 -6.81 5.38 -4.63
C SER A 79 -6.32 4.67 -3.36
N SER A 80 -6.94 3.55 -2.99
CA SER A 80 -6.48 2.73 -1.86
C SER A 80 -5.06 2.20 -2.04
N VAL A 81 -4.72 1.72 -3.24
CA VAL A 81 -3.37 1.21 -3.55
C VAL A 81 -2.32 2.34 -3.50
N LYS A 82 -2.65 3.55 -3.97
CA LYS A 82 -1.76 4.72 -3.87
C LYS A 82 -1.48 5.10 -2.43
N GLU A 83 -2.50 5.16 -1.58
CA GLU A 83 -2.33 5.48 -0.16
C GLU A 83 -1.54 4.38 0.57
N LEU A 84 -1.79 3.10 0.27
CA LEU A 84 -1.00 2.00 0.83
C LEU A 84 0.47 2.12 0.42
N LYS A 85 0.76 2.34 -0.87
CA LYS A 85 2.13 2.54 -1.38
C LYS A 85 2.82 3.72 -0.70
N LYS A 86 2.09 4.82 -0.47
CA LYS A 86 2.60 5.99 0.27
C LYS A 86 2.96 5.65 1.71
N THR A 87 2.09 4.92 2.42
CA THR A 87 2.33 4.46 3.78
C THR A 87 3.54 3.53 3.86
N VAL A 88 3.67 2.57 2.94
CA VAL A 88 4.82 1.65 2.89
C VAL A 88 6.13 2.41 2.60
N ASN A 89 6.11 3.39 1.69
CA ASN A 89 7.27 4.28 1.47
C ASN A 89 7.63 5.09 2.73
N GLY A 90 6.62 5.57 3.47
CA GLY A 90 6.81 6.23 4.75
C GLY A 90 7.47 5.33 5.78
N LEU A 91 7.03 4.07 5.87
CA LEU A 91 7.65 3.05 6.73
C LEU A 91 9.11 2.79 6.33
N LYS A 92 9.40 2.61 5.03
CA LYS A 92 10.76 2.43 4.52
C LYS A 92 11.67 3.60 4.96
N THR A 93 11.16 4.81 4.81
CA THR A 93 11.89 6.05 5.15
C THR A 93 12.15 6.13 6.65
N LEU A 94 11.15 5.81 7.47
CA LEU A 94 11.26 5.79 8.92
C LEU A 94 12.33 4.80 9.37
N LEU A 95 12.27 3.55 8.89
CA LEU A 95 13.25 2.51 9.23
C LEU A 95 14.67 2.91 8.82
N GLY A 96 14.85 3.44 7.62
CA GLY A 96 16.13 3.94 7.13
C GLY A 96 16.68 5.16 7.90
N SER A 97 15.83 5.88 8.63
CA SER A 97 16.24 7.05 9.43
C SER A 97 16.67 6.69 10.86
N ILE A 98 16.30 5.50 11.37
CA ILE A 98 16.56 5.07 12.75
C ILE A 98 18.05 5.16 13.11
N SER A 99 18.94 4.73 12.21
CA SER A 99 20.39 4.76 12.43
C SER A 99 20.98 6.17 12.56
N SER A 100 20.26 7.19 12.10
CA SER A 100 20.64 8.61 12.16
C SER A 100 19.85 9.40 13.20
N SER A 101 18.91 8.76 13.90
CA SER A 101 18.10 9.40 14.94
C SER A 101 18.93 9.65 16.19
N HIS A 102 18.74 10.83 16.78
CA HIS A 102 19.39 11.22 18.04
C HIS A 102 18.33 11.27 19.14
N VAL A 103 18.70 10.79 20.34
CA VAL A 103 17.82 10.86 21.50
C VAL A 103 17.61 12.33 21.87
N ILE A 104 16.36 12.77 21.85
CA ILE A 104 15.99 14.17 22.12
C ILE A 104 15.73 14.39 23.62
N GLN A 105 15.39 13.33 24.35
CA GLN A 105 15.20 13.31 25.80
C GLN A 105 15.26 11.85 26.29
N GLU A 106 16.12 11.55 27.27
CA GLU A 106 16.02 10.30 28.04
C GLU A 106 14.97 10.51 29.15
N ILE A 107 14.17 9.47 29.43
CA ILE A 107 13.28 9.49 30.60
C ILE A 107 14.16 9.16 31.81
N ASP A 108 14.44 10.16 32.64
CA ASP A 108 15.16 9.96 33.89
C ASP A 108 14.35 9.03 34.82
N GLY A 109 14.93 7.88 35.20
CA GLY A 109 14.43 7.00 36.25
C GLY A 109 14.05 5.56 35.86
N ALA A 110 14.67 4.97 34.83
CA ALA A 110 14.61 3.52 34.58
C ALA A 110 15.58 2.74 35.49
#